data_AF-A0A2U8WLM3-F1
#
_entry.id   AF-A0A2U8WLM3-F1
#
_cell.length_a   1.000
_cell.length_b   1.000
_cell.length_c   1.000
_cell.angle_alpha   90.00
_cell.angle_beta   90.00
_cell.angle_gamma   90.00
#
_symmetry.space_group_name_H-M   'P 1'
#
loop_
_entity.id
_entity.type
_entity.pdbx_description
1 polymer ?
#
loop_
_entity_poly.entity_id
_entity_poly.type
_entity_poly.pdbx_seq_one_letter_code
_entity_poly.pdbx_strand_id
1 'polypeptide(L)'
;MTLPATLTELRALPLFDSLPAGCIAHPVADNEAAPHLRLGEFAVIDTVDRDPIHGELFVIRYRSPVYDLGYRDRIVQTNLRVYRSPAGEDVRWWACPYQRPRSLDELHQWLNEGRMVGLSDGPYCPGMLEEKLVGRVVGLLASAVEGPRLALPRRSRR
;
A
#
# COMPACT_ATOMS: atom_id res chain seq x y z
N MET A 1 -12.59 -26.26 8.73
CA MET A 1 -11.16 -26.62 8.82
C MET A 1 -10.41 -25.37 9.23
N THR A 2 -9.90 -25.35 10.45
CA THR A 2 -9.26 -24.17 11.07
C THR A 2 -7.76 -24.35 10.94
N LEU A 3 -7.07 -23.43 10.24
CA LEU A 3 -5.61 -23.48 10.10
C LEU A 3 -4.95 -23.09 11.44
N PRO A 4 -3.85 -23.76 11.84
CA PRO A 4 -3.20 -23.48 13.11
C PRO A 4 -2.43 -22.17 13.03
N ALA A 5 -2.67 -21.29 14.01
CA ALA A 5 -1.89 -20.11 14.24
C ALA A 5 -0.63 -20.48 15.03
N THR A 6 0.55 -20.44 14.41
CA THR A 6 1.83 -20.09 15.05
C THR A 6 2.95 -20.10 14.01
N LEU A 7 3.10 -18.98 13.31
CA LEU A 7 4.38 -18.44 12.91
C LEU A 7 4.22 -16.92 13.11
N THR A 8 5.28 -16.24 13.54
CA THR A 8 5.39 -14.80 13.33
C THR A 8 5.56 -14.62 11.82
N GLU A 9 4.45 -14.78 11.08
CA GLU A 9 4.45 -15.12 9.66
C GLU A 9 4.91 -13.92 8.86
N LEU A 10 6.10 -14.04 8.27
CA LEU A 10 6.40 -13.34 7.02
C LEU A 10 5.34 -13.78 6.00
N ARG A 11 4.23 -13.05 5.95
CA ARG A 11 3.11 -13.37 5.06
C ARG A 11 3.50 -12.94 3.66
N ALA A 12 4.11 -13.87 2.92
CA ALA A 12 4.24 -13.71 1.48
C ALA A 12 2.84 -13.61 0.87
N LEU A 13 2.64 -12.63 -0.01
CA LEU A 13 1.38 -12.51 -0.75
C LEU A 13 1.24 -13.75 -1.66
N PRO A 14 0.12 -14.48 -1.62
CA PRO A 14 -0.10 -15.63 -2.49
C PRO A 14 -0.15 -15.21 -3.95
N LEU A 15 0.28 -16.12 -4.82
CA LEU A 15 0.17 -15.97 -6.26
C LEU A 15 -1.13 -16.62 -6.75
N PHE A 16 -1.89 -15.90 -7.57
CA PHE A 16 -3.14 -16.37 -8.16
C PHE A 16 -3.02 -16.48 -9.67
N ASP A 17 -3.43 -17.60 -10.24
CA ASP A 17 -3.45 -17.78 -11.71
C ASP A 17 -4.64 -17.06 -12.38
N SER A 18 -5.69 -16.79 -11.61
CA SER A 18 -6.87 -16.04 -12.04
C SER A 18 -7.43 -15.20 -10.89
N LEU A 19 -8.22 -14.17 -11.20
CA LEU A 19 -8.80 -13.30 -10.16
C LEU A 19 -9.85 -14.07 -9.35
N PRO A 20 -9.70 -14.16 -8.01
CA PRO A 20 -10.76 -14.69 -7.15
C PRO A 20 -12.04 -13.86 -7.27
N ALA A 21 -13.20 -14.50 -7.01
CA ALA A 21 -14.47 -13.80 -7.01
C ALA A 21 -14.47 -12.64 -5.99
N GLY A 22 -15.02 -11.49 -6.38
CA GLY A 22 -15.04 -10.27 -5.55
C GLY A 22 -13.72 -9.49 -5.50
N CYS A 23 -12.66 -9.99 -6.16
CA CYS A 23 -11.38 -9.32 -6.26
C CYS A 23 -11.20 -8.57 -7.59
N ILE A 24 -10.33 -7.57 -7.59
CA ILE A 24 -9.89 -6.85 -8.78
C ILE A 24 -8.37 -6.93 -8.93
N ALA A 25 -7.86 -6.81 -10.16
CA ALA A 25 -6.44 -6.57 -10.42
C ALA A 25 -6.14 -5.08 -10.37
N HIS A 26 -5.08 -4.70 -9.66
CA HIS A 26 -4.58 -3.33 -9.58
C HIS A 26 -3.12 -3.25 -10.05
N PRO A 27 -2.79 -2.43 -11.06
CA PRO A 27 -1.43 -2.32 -11.57
C PRO A 27 -0.51 -1.64 -10.55
N VAL A 28 0.65 -2.25 -10.29
CA VAL A 28 1.67 -1.68 -9.40
C VAL A 28 2.51 -0.69 -10.20
N ALA A 29 2.33 0.61 -9.92
CA ALA A 29 2.89 1.71 -10.70
C ALA A 29 4.25 2.25 -10.21
N ASP A 30 4.74 1.76 -9.07
CA ASP A 30 6.02 2.15 -8.47
C ASP A 30 6.58 1.00 -7.60
N ASN A 31 7.69 1.24 -6.90
CA ASN A 31 8.32 0.24 -6.01
C ASN A 31 8.12 0.56 -4.52
N GLU A 32 7.16 1.42 -4.17
CA GLU A 32 6.97 1.81 -2.76
C GLU A 32 6.47 0.65 -1.87
N ALA A 33 5.90 -0.39 -2.49
CA ALA A 33 5.43 -1.61 -1.84
C ALA A 33 6.42 -2.80 -1.94
N ALA A 34 7.62 -2.59 -2.48
CA ALA A 34 8.63 -3.65 -2.58
C ALA A 34 9.20 -4.01 -1.20
N PRO A 35 9.50 -5.30 -0.92
CA PRO A 35 9.63 -6.39 -1.90
C PRO A 35 8.34 -7.18 -2.17
N HIS A 36 7.24 -6.87 -1.49
CA HIS A 36 5.98 -7.63 -1.61
C HIS A 36 5.30 -7.42 -2.97
N LEU A 37 5.39 -6.20 -3.50
CA LEU A 37 4.89 -5.82 -4.81
C LEU A 37 5.94 -4.95 -5.52
N ARG A 38 6.17 -5.22 -6.80
CA ARG A 38 7.14 -4.53 -7.64
C ARG A 38 6.46 -3.87 -8.83
N LEU A 39 7.10 -2.81 -9.32
CA LEU A 39 6.68 -2.12 -10.53
C LEU A 39 6.42 -3.10 -11.69
N GLY A 40 5.23 -2.98 -12.28
CA GLY A 40 4.79 -3.80 -13.41
C GLY A 40 4.05 -5.08 -13.03
N GLU A 41 4.02 -5.44 -11.74
CA GLU A 41 3.18 -6.52 -11.24
C GLU A 41 1.70 -6.07 -11.13
N PHE A 42 0.79 -7.02 -10.93
CA PHE A 42 -0.62 -6.75 -10.63
C PHE A 42 -0.95 -7.29 -9.23
N ALA A 43 -1.35 -6.39 -8.34
CA ALA A 43 -1.87 -6.73 -7.02
C ALA A 43 -3.31 -7.21 -7.12
N VAL A 44 -3.66 -8.28 -6.41
CA VAL A 44 -5.04 -8.75 -6.26
C VAL A 44 -5.63 -8.07 -5.03
N ILE A 45 -6.75 -7.37 -5.23
CA ILE A 45 -7.40 -6.56 -4.18
C ILE A 45 -8.77 -7.14 -3.87
N ASP A 46 -9.02 -7.48 -2.61
CA ASP A 46 -10.37 -7.76 -2.11
C ASP A 46 -11.07 -6.42 -1.83
N THR A 47 -12.09 -6.12 -2.62
CA THR A 47 -12.80 -4.81 -2.56
C THR A 47 -13.85 -4.73 -1.45
N VAL A 48 -14.21 -5.86 -0.83
CA VAL A 48 -15.14 -5.90 0.30
C VAL A 48 -14.39 -5.63 1.60
N ASP A 49 -13.14 -6.09 1.68
CA ASP A 49 -12.28 -5.94 2.85
C ASP A 49 -11.65 -4.54 2.93
N ARG A 50 -12.29 -3.66 3.70
CA ARG A 50 -11.87 -2.26 3.94
C ARG A 50 -11.58 -1.95 5.41
N ASP A 51 -11.54 -2.97 6.27
CA ASP A 51 -11.22 -2.81 7.68
C ASP A 51 -9.68 -2.72 7.85
N PRO A 52 -9.11 -1.58 8.28
CA PRO A 52 -7.66 -1.42 8.36
C PRO A 52 -7.05 -2.39 9.37
N ILE A 53 -6.00 -3.09 8.94
CA ILE A 53 -5.23 -4.01 9.79
C ILE A 53 -3.81 -3.47 9.92
N HIS A 54 -3.27 -3.42 11.15
CA HIS A 54 -1.92 -2.93 11.38
C HIS A 54 -0.89 -3.80 10.63
N GLY A 55 -0.09 -3.16 9.78
CA GLY A 55 1.00 -3.78 9.03
C GLY A 55 0.62 -4.32 7.65
N GLU A 56 -0.66 -4.43 7.34
CA GLU A 56 -1.15 -4.97 6.05
C GLU A 56 -1.14 -3.91 4.94
N LEU A 57 -1.18 -4.37 3.69
CA LEU A 57 -1.21 -3.52 2.51
C LEU A 57 -2.65 -3.33 2.00
N PHE A 58 -2.99 -2.10 1.65
CA PHE A 58 -4.28 -1.73 1.07
C PHE A 58 -4.08 -0.81 -0.12
N VAL A 59 -5.07 -0.77 -1.00
CA VAL A 59 -5.21 0.33 -1.97
C VAL A 59 -6.03 1.44 -1.31
N ILE A 60 -5.47 2.65 -1.28
CA ILE A 60 -6.17 3.86 -0.84
C ILE A 60 -6.43 4.77 -2.04
N ARG A 61 -7.60 5.41 -2.06
CA ARG A 61 -8.00 6.37 -3.11
C ARG A 61 -7.94 7.80 -2.60
N TYR A 62 -7.04 8.59 -3.18
CA TYR A 62 -6.94 10.02 -2.92
C TYR A 62 -7.69 10.81 -3.97
N ARG A 63 -8.54 11.76 -3.56
CA ARG A 63 -9.07 12.76 -4.49
C ARG A 63 -7.92 13.61 -5.02
N SER A 64 -7.87 13.81 -6.33
CA SER A 64 -6.84 14.64 -6.96
C SER A 64 -7.38 15.28 -8.24
N PRO A 65 -7.45 16.63 -8.29
CA PRO A 65 -7.95 17.34 -9.48
C PRO A 65 -6.99 17.29 -10.67
N VAL A 66 -5.77 16.76 -10.48
CA VAL A 66 -4.72 16.71 -11.51
C VAL A 66 -4.87 15.47 -12.41
N TYR A 67 -5.65 14.47 -11.99
CA TYR A 67 -5.87 13.25 -12.77
C TYR A 67 -7.25 13.29 -13.42
N ASP A 68 -7.36 12.78 -14.65
CA ASP A 68 -8.59 12.82 -15.45
C ASP A 68 -9.82 12.22 -14.75
N LEU A 69 -9.59 11.18 -13.93
CA LEU A 69 -10.64 10.51 -13.17
C LEU A 69 -10.98 11.23 -11.84
N GLY A 70 -10.29 12.32 -11.50
CA GLY A 70 -10.48 13.07 -10.25
C GLY A 70 -9.91 12.38 -9.00
N TYR A 71 -9.21 11.26 -9.17
CA TYR A 71 -8.57 10.52 -8.08
C TYR A 71 -7.27 9.84 -8.51
N ARG A 72 -6.47 9.47 -7.50
CA ARG A 72 -5.26 8.66 -7.63
C ARG A 72 -5.29 7.56 -6.59
N ASP A 73 -5.13 6.33 -7.06
CA ASP A 73 -4.97 5.17 -6.19
C ASP A 73 -3.49 4.96 -5.85
N ARG A 74 -3.22 4.53 -4.62
CA ARG A 74 -1.87 4.15 -4.16
C ARG A 74 -1.95 2.91 -3.28
N ILE A 75 -0.90 2.11 -3.32
CA ILE A 75 -0.71 0.99 -2.39
C ILE A 75 0.00 1.53 -1.15
N VAL A 76 -0.58 1.30 0.02
CA VAL A 76 -0.07 1.78 1.31
C VAL A 76 -0.11 0.69 2.35
N GLN A 77 0.78 0.76 3.32
CA GLN A 77 0.71 0.00 4.55
C GLN A 77 -0.12 0.77 5.59
N THR A 78 -1.16 0.13 6.13
CA THR A 78 -1.94 0.69 7.24
C THR A 78 -1.19 0.47 8.56
N ASN A 79 -1.05 1.52 9.37
CA ASN A 79 -0.29 1.48 10.61
C ASN A 79 -1.10 2.12 11.74
N LEU A 80 -1.29 1.35 12.79
CA LEU A 80 -1.84 1.83 14.06
C LEU A 80 -0.72 2.46 14.90
N ARG A 81 -0.89 3.70 15.35
CA ARG A 81 0.12 4.44 16.14
C ARG A 81 -0.51 5.16 17.31
N VAL A 82 0.21 5.29 18.42
CA VAL A 82 -0.15 6.21 19.50
C VAL A 82 0.02 7.64 18.99
N TYR A 83 -1.05 8.41 19.05
CA TYR A 83 -1.11 9.82 18.74
C TYR A 83 -1.26 10.63 20.04
N ARG A 84 -0.33 11.57 20.25
CA ARG A 84 -0.30 12.42 21.44
C ARG A 84 -0.82 13.80 21.06
N SER A 85 -1.85 14.26 21.75
CA SER A 85 -2.45 15.58 21.56
C SER A 85 -2.57 16.31 22.91
N PRO A 86 -2.83 17.63 22.92
CA PRO A 86 -3.14 18.34 24.17
C PRO A 86 -4.34 17.77 24.94
N ALA A 87 -5.25 17.06 24.26
CA ALA A 87 -6.42 16.42 24.87
C ALA A 87 -6.14 15.03 25.47
N GLY A 88 -4.92 14.50 25.29
CA GLY A 88 -4.51 13.17 25.76
C GLY A 88 -3.89 12.31 24.66
N GLU A 89 -3.61 11.07 25.03
CA GLU A 89 -3.12 10.03 24.12
C GLU A 89 -4.29 9.21 23.58
N ASP A 90 -4.27 8.93 22.29
CA ASP A 90 -5.24 8.04 21.63
C ASP A 90 -4.53 7.24 20.54
N VAL A 91 -5.12 6.16 20.08
CA VAL A 91 -4.58 5.31 19.03
C VAL A 91 -5.24 5.65 17.70
N ARG A 92 -4.44 5.97 16.68
CA ARG A 92 -4.93 6.43 15.38
C ARG A 92 -4.31 5.68 14.23
N TRP A 93 -5.08 5.56 13.15
CA TRP A 93 -4.63 4.97 11.91
C TRP A 93 -3.82 5.94 11.06
N TRP A 94 -2.85 5.39 10.35
CA TRP A 94 -2.00 6.07 9.37
C TRP A 94 -1.89 5.22 8.11
N ALA A 95 -1.97 5.86 6.94
CA ALA A 95 -1.59 5.27 5.67
C ALA A 95 -0.13 5.62 5.39
N CYS A 96 0.73 4.64 5.15
CA CYS A 96 2.16 4.86 5.02
C CYS A 96 2.71 4.17 3.78
N PRO A 97 3.71 4.74 3.10
CA PRO A 97 4.55 3.95 2.19
C PRO A 97 5.13 2.76 2.94
N TYR A 98 5.21 1.59 2.30
CA TYR A 98 5.85 0.42 2.90
C TYR A 98 7.37 0.63 2.96
N GLN A 99 7.96 1.05 1.84
CA GLN A 99 9.33 1.55 1.78
C GLN A 99 9.40 2.93 2.42
N ARG A 100 9.87 2.96 3.66
CA ARG A 100 10.13 4.18 4.42
C ARG A 100 11.32 3.94 5.35
N PRO A 101 12.12 4.97 5.66
CA PRO A 101 13.21 4.84 6.61
C PRO A 101 12.65 4.43 7.97
N ARG A 102 13.36 3.51 8.63
CA ARG A 102 13.00 2.93 9.94
C ARG A 102 13.84 3.52 11.08
N SER A 103 14.84 4.32 10.75
CA SER A 103 15.69 5.06 11.70
C SER A 103 16.07 6.44 11.14
N LEU A 104 16.58 7.32 12.01
CA LEU A 104 17.13 8.62 11.58
C LEU A 104 18.36 8.45 10.70
N ASP A 105 19.21 7.45 10.99
CA ASP A 105 20.39 7.18 10.18
C ASP A 105 20.01 6.72 8.77
N GLU A 106 19.00 5.85 8.65
CA GLU A 106 18.47 5.43 7.35
C GLU A 106 17.82 6.62 6.62
N LEU A 107 17.11 7.49 7.32
CA LEU A 107 16.56 8.72 6.73
C LEU A 107 17.68 9.62 6.18
N HIS A 108 18.74 9.87 6.95
CA HIS A 108 19.88 10.66 6.49
C HIS A 108 20.57 10.02 5.28
N GLN A 109 20.75 8.71 5.30
CA GLN A 109 21.30 7.98 4.16
C GLN A 109 20.43 8.17 2.90
N TRP A 110 19.11 7.97 3.01
CA TRP A 110 18.19 8.12 1.88
C TRP A 110 18.21 9.55 1.32
N LEU A 111 18.26 10.56 2.18
CA LEU A 111 18.36 11.96 1.77
C LEU A 111 19.68 12.24 1.03
N ASN A 112 20.80 11.71 1.51
CA ASN A 112 22.10 11.84 0.86
C ASN A 112 22.15 11.14 -0.51
N GLU A 113 21.42 10.04 -0.66
CA GLU A 113 21.24 9.31 -1.93
C GLU A 113 20.23 9.99 -2.89
N GLY A 114 19.60 11.09 -2.47
CA GLY A 114 18.57 11.79 -3.25
C GLY A 114 17.28 10.99 -3.41
N ARG A 115 17.01 10.02 -2.54
CA ARG A 115 15.80 9.20 -2.58
C ARG A 115 14.59 10.01 -2.12
N MET A 116 13.46 9.81 -2.79
CA MET A 116 12.20 10.43 -2.39
C MET A 116 11.70 9.78 -1.10
N VAL A 117 11.49 10.59 -0.06
CA VAL A 117 10.92 10.14 1.21
C VAL A 117 9.41 10.28 1.13
N GLY A 118 8.71 9.16 1.06
CA GLY A 118 7.25 9.16 1.06
C GLY A 118 6.71 9.58 2.43
N LEU A 119 5.74 10.49 2.45
CA LEU A 119 5.10 10.96 3.68
C LEU A 119 4.03 9.97 4.12
N SER A 120 3.95 9.74 5.44
CA SER A 120 2.78 9.09 6.04
C SER A 120 1.60 10.07 6.00
N ASP A 121 0.41 9.56 5.76
CA ASP A 121 -0.83 10.31 5.77
C ASP A 121 -1.68 9.89 6.97
N GLY A 122 -2.11 10.87 7.77
CA GLY A 122 -2.76 10.68 9.06
C GLY A 122 -2.41 11.80 10.06
N PRO A 123 -2.90 11.71 11.31
CA PRO A 123 -3.72 10.63 11.86
C PRO A 123 -5.16 10.64 11.31
N TYR A 124 -5.72 9.47 11.08
CA TYR A 124 -7.12 9.28 10.71
C TYR A 124 -8.01 9.14 11.95
N CYS A 125 -9.18 9.80 11.97
CA CYS A 125 -10.21 9.50 12.95
C CYS A 125 -10.81 8.10 12.69
N PRO A 126 -11.40 7.46 13.72
CA PRO A 126 -12.09 6.18 13.56
C PRO A 126 -13.08 6.22 12.38
N GLY A 127 -13.07 5.21 11.51
CA GLY A 127 -13.94 5.12 10.33
C GLY A 127 -13.48 5.90 9.09
N MET A 128 -12.61 6.92 9.24
CA MET A 128 -12.22 7.75 8.10
C MET A 128 -11.25 7.06 7.14
N LEU A 129 -10.44 6.11 7.62
CA LEU A 129 -9.49 5.43 6.75
C LEU A 129 -10.25 4.42 5.89
N GLU A 130 -11.12 3.64 6.51
CA GLU A 130 -12.05 2.65 5.93
C GLU A 130 -12.80 3.21 4.71
N GLU A 131 -13.27 4.46 4.79
CA GLU A 131 -13.97 5.15 3.70
C GLU A 131 -13.09 5.45 2.49
N LYS A 132 -11.77 5.62 2.69
CA LYS A 132 -10.80 5.88 1.62
C LYS A 132 -10.17 4.62 1.05
N LEU A 133 -10.23 3.50 1.78
CA LEU A 133 -9.69 2.23 1.32
C LEU A 133 -10.57 1.68 0.19
N VAL A 134 -9.94 1.35 -0.93
CA VAL A 134 -10.57 0.62 -2.04
C VAL A 134 -10.70 -0.86 -1.68
N GLY A 135 -9.72 -1.40 -0.95
CA GLY A 135 -9.70 -2.80 -0.54
C GLY A 135 -8.32 -3.26 -0.08
N ARG A 136 -8.26 -4.43 0.55
CA ARG A 136 -7.01 -5.06 1.01
C ARG A 136 -6.27 -5.75 -0.14
N VAL A 137 -4.95 -5.61 -0.16
CA VAL A 137 -4.09 -6.41 -1.03
C VAL A 137 -4.03 -7.84 -0.47
N VAL A 138 -4.53 -8.81 -1.23
CA VAL A 138 -4.61 -10.22 -0.83
C VAL A 138 -3.69 -11.14 -1.62
N GLY A 139 -3.04 -10.65 -2.69
CA GLY A 139 -2.11 -11.46 -3.49
C GLY A 139 -1.49 -10.74 -4.68
N LEU A 140 -0.82 -11.53 -5.53
CA LEU A 140 -0.35 -11.14 -6.86
C LEU A 140 -1.02 -11.99 -7.94
N LEU A 141 -1.19 -11.43 -9.14
CA LEU A 141 -1.67 -12.19 -10.30
C LEU A 141 -0.47 -12.78 -11.09
N ALA A 142 -0.44 -14.09 -11.30
CA ALA A 142 0.66 -14.86 -11.88
C ALA A 142 1.07 -14.40 -13.28
N SER A 143 0.10 -14.00 -14.11
CA SER A 143 0.35 -13.52 -15.48
C SER A 143 1.24 -12.27 -15.53
N ALA A 144 1.47 -11.60 -14.40
CA ALA A 144 2.32 -10.44 -14.27
C ALA A 144 3.80 -10.76 -13.98
N VAL A 145 4.11 -12.02 -13.63
CA VAL A 145 5.46 -12.43 -13.19
C VAL A 145 6.33 -12.91 -14.35
N GLU A 146 5.74 -13.43 -15.44
CA GLU A 146 6.47 -14.01 -16.59
C GLU A 146 6.38 -13.19 -17.92
N GLY A 147 5.85 -11.96 -17.91
CA GLY A 147 5.68 -11.15 -19.13
C GLY A 147 6.70 -10.00 -19.30
N PRO A 148 6.98 -9.54 -20.55
CA PRO A 148 7.85 -8.40 -20.79
C PRO A 148 7.28 -7.14 -20.13
N ARG A 149 8.10 -6.50 -19.28
CA ARG A 149 7.75 -5.26 -18.57
C ARG A 149 7.32 -4.20 -19.57
N LEU A 150 6.06 -3.80 -19.51
CA LEU A 150 5.54 -2.65 -20.24
C LEU A 150 6.36 -1.42 -19.82
N ALA A 151 7.15 -0.89 -20.76
CA ALA A 151 7.83 0.37 -20.57
C ALA A 151 6.77 1.46 -20.44
N LEU A 152 6.58 1.98 -19.23
CA LEU A 152 5.73 3.14 -19.00
C LEU A 152 6.30 4.32 -19.83
N PRO A 153 5.46 5.08 -20.55
CA PRO A 153 5.93 6.21 -21.33
C PRO A 153 6.60 7.22 -20.41
N ARG A 154 7.87 7.54 -20.71
CA ARG A 154 8.59 8.64 -20.08
C ARG A 154 7.79 9.91 -20.31
N ARG A 155 7.21 10.48 -19.24
CA ARG A 155 6.60 11.81 -19.30
C ARG A 155 7.66 12.79 -19.80
N SER A 156 7.46 13.35 -20.99
CA SER A 156 8.21 14.50 -21.47
C SER A 156 7.94 15.66 -20.52
N ARG A 157 9.01 16.20 -19.93
CA ARG A 157 8.94 17.49 -19.25
C ARG A 157 8.59 18.52 -20.33
N ARG A 158 7.42 19.15 -20.22
CA ARG A 158 7.17 20.47 -20.80
C ARG A 158 7.69 21.52 -19.84
#